data_AF-A0A3M1MR72-F1
#
_entry.id   AF-A0A3M1MR72-F1
#
_cell.length_a   1.000
_cell.length_b   1.000
_cell.length_c   1.000
_cell.angle_alpha   90.00
_cell.angle_beta   90.00
_cell.angle_gamma   90.00
#
_symmetry.space_group_name_H-M   'P 1'
#
loop_
_entity.id
_entity.type
_entity.pdbx_description
1 polymer ?
#
loop_
_entity_poly.entity_id
_entity_poly.type
_entity_poly.pdbx_seq_one_letter_code
_entity_poly.pdbx_strand_id
1 'polypeptide(L)'
;MRPKTKFGTFGGVFTPCTLTILGVIMFLRFGQVVGQCGVWYALLIVAAAKMITTLTSFSLASIATNTRLQGGGAYYLISRSLGVEFGGAIGVVFYLAQAISVAMYVIGFTEALVATIPSLDAHFVELASLVNLACFLCVYIGAGWTIKVQYGILAVLGASLVSFYAGA
;
A
#
# COMPACT_ATOMS: atom_id res chain seq x y z
N MET A 1 24.53 -23.76 -6.25
CA MET A 1 23.28 -23.00 -5.99
C MET A 1 23.61 -21.52 -6.13
N ARG A 2 22.98 -20.80 -7.09
CA ARG A 2 23.21 -19.35 -7.26
C ARG A 2 22.85 -18.62 -5.96
N PRO A 3 23.69 -17.71 -5.44
CA PRO A 3 23.35 -16.97 -4.23
C PRO A 3 22.08 -16.16 -4.53
N LYS A 4 20.96 -16.51 -3.86
CA LYS A 4 19.77 -15.65 -3.84
C LYS A 4 20.21 -14.34 -3.20
N THR A 5 20.30 -13.27 -3.98
CA THR A 5 20.49 -11.91 -3.49
C THR A 5 19.44 -11.64 -2.43
N LYS A 6 19.85 -11.59 -1.16
CA LYS A 6 18.96 -11.26 -0.06
C LYS A 6 18.59 -9.78 -0.21
N PHE A 7 17.31 -9.47 -0.18
CA PHE A 7 16.85 -8.08 -0.21
C PHE A 7 17.34 -7.38 1.07
N GLY A 8 18.03 -6.25 0.91
CA GLY A 8 18.49 -5.42 2.03
C GLY A 8 17.32 -4.70 2.73
N THR A 9 17.60 -4.00 3.81
CA THR A 9 16.60 -3.24 4.59
C THR A 9 15.90 -2.16 3.75
N PHE A 10 16.66 -1.41 2.96
CA PHE A 10 16.12 -0.35 2.11
C PHE A 10 15.25 -0.91 0.97
N GLY A 11 15.83 -1.79 0.16
CA GLY A 11 15.14 -2.32 -1.02
C GLY A 11 14.04 -3.33 -0.71
N GLY A 12 14.14 -4.06 0.40
CA GLY A 12 13.21 -5.13 0.76
C GLY A 12 12.10 -4.71 1.72
N VAL A 13 12.28 -3.63 2.49
CA VAL A 13 11.32 -3.22 3.54
C VAL A 13 10.92 -1.77 3.40
N PHE A 14 11.88 -0.84 3.40
CA PHE A 14 11.56 0.59 3.36
C PHE A 14 10.81 0.99 2.10
N THR A 15 11.37 0.67 0.92
CA THR A 15 10.75 1.01 -0.36
C THR A 15 9.32 0.45 -0.47
N PRO A 16 9.04 -0.85 -0.24
CA PRO A 16 7.66 -1.36 -0.37
C PRO A 16 6.71 -0.75 0.65
N CYS A 17 7.14 -0.55 1.89
CA CYS A 17 6.30 0.10 2.90
C CYS A 17 5.93 1.53 2.50
N THR A 18 6.88 2.32 2.01
CA THR A 18 6.61 3.69 1.55
C THR A 18 5.60 3.72 0.40
N LEU A 19 5.74 2.83 -0.59
CA LEU A 19 4.79 2.76 -1.71
C LEU A 19 3.39 2.35 -1.27
N THR A 20 3.26 1.49 -0.26
CA THR A 20 1.94 1.09 0.24
C THR A 20 1.24 2.17 1.05
N ILE A 21 1.99 3.08 1.67
CA ILE A 21 1.43 4.19 2.47
C ILE A 21 1.08 5.37 1.56
N LEU A 22 1.95 5.71 0.61
CA LEU A 22 1.75 6.81 -0.33
C LEU A 22 0.87 6.35 -1.49
N GLY A 23 -0.44 6.37 -1.26
CA GLY A 23 -1.44 5.87 -2.20
C GLY A 23 -2.37 6.94 -2.79
N VAL A 24 -3.41 6.45 -3.46
CA VAL A 24 -4.48 7.23 -4.10
C VAL A 24 -5.10 8.28 -3.17
N ILE A 25 -5.28 7.95 -1.89
CA ILE A 25 -5.93 8.84 -0.90
C ILE A 25 -5.20 10.18 -0.79
N MET A 26 -3.86 10.15 -0.81
CA MET A 26 -3.05 11.37 -0.67
C MET A 26 -3.31 12.35 -1.83
N PHE A 27 -3.44 11.85 -3.06
CA PHE A 27 -3.61 12.68 -4.25
C PHE A 27 -5.06 13.07 -4.51
N LEU A 28 -6.01 12.14 -4.40
CA LEU A 28 -7.41 12.39 -4.80
C LEU A 28 -8.31 12.86 -3.64
N ARG A 29 -8.03 12.43 -2.41
CA ARG A 29 -8.98 12.59 -1.30
C ARG A 29 -8.52 13.59 -0.25
N PHE A 30 -7.21 13.75 -0.04
CA PHE A 30 -6.69 14.61 1.02
C PHE A 30 -7.17 16.06 0.90
N GLY A 31 -7.17 16.62 -0.31
CA GLY A 31 -7.70 17.98 -0.56
C GLY A 31 -9.18 18.13 -0.20
N GLN A 32 -9.99 17.11 -0.48
CA GLN A 32 -11.42 17.11 -0.12
C GLN A 32 -11.61 17.06 1.41
N VAL A 33 -10.80 16.27 2.12
CA VAL A 33 -10.87 16.19 3.59
C VAL A 33 -10.51 17.53 4.24
N VAL A 34 -9.44 18.18 3.77
CA VAL A 34 -9.03 19.50 4.26
C VAL A 34 -10.10 20.56 3.93
N GLY A 35 -10.70 20.49 2.75
CA GLY A 35 -11.76 21.41 2.31
C GLY A 35 -13.06 21.30 3.11
N GLN A 36 -13.47 20.09 3.49
CA GLN A 36 -14.74 19.86 4.21
C GLN A 36 -14.60 20.05 5.73
N CYS A 37 -13.51 19.55 6.33
CA CYS A 37 -13.33 19.59 7.78
C CYS A 37 -12.50 20.78 8.26
N GLY A 38 -11.82 21.49 7.36
CA GLY A 38 -10.85 22.53 7.71
C GLY A 38 -9.50 21.97 8.16
N VAL A 39 -8.47 22.83 8.14
CA VAL A 39 -7.07 22.44 8.38
C VAL A 39 -6.85 21.85 9.77
N TRP A 40 -7.46 22.43 10.81
CA TRP A 40 -7.23 21.99 12.19
C TRP A 40 -7.76 20.57 12.45
N TYR A 41 -8.98 20.28 12.00
CA TYR A 41 -9.56 18.94 12.15
C TYR A 41 -8.85 17.92 11.24
N ALA A 42 -8.44 18.31 10.03
CA ALA A 42 -7.64 17.44 9.16
C ALA A 42 -6.30 17.05 9.82
N LEU A 43 -5.62 18.01 10.48
CA LEU A 43 -4.39 17.71 11.24
C LEU A 43 -4.65 16.76 12.41
N LEU A 44 -5.75 16.91 13.14
CA LEU A 44 -6.12 15.99 14.23
C LEU A 44 -6.39 14.57 13.72
N ILE A 45 -7.09 14.43 12.58
CA ILE A 45 -7.32 13.11 11.95
C ILE A 45 -5.99 12.45 11.57
N VAL A 46 -5.09 13.19 10.93
CA VAL A 46 -3.76 12.69 10.55
C VAL A 46 -2.94 12.32 11.78
N ALA A 47 -2.96 13.14 12.83
CA ALA A 47 -2.23 12.88 14.07
C ALA A 47 -2.73 11.61 14.77
N ALA A 48 -4.06 11.43 14.87
CA ALA A 48 -4.66 10.23 15.44
C ALA A 48 -4.31 8.97 14.63
N ALA A 49 -4.43 9.02 13.30
CA ALA A 49 -4.05 7.91 12.43
C ALA A 49 -2.55 7.56 12.54
N LYS A 50 -1.69 8.58 12.66
CA LYS A 50 -0.25 8.39 12.85
C LYS A 50 0.07 7.77 14.21
N MET A 51 -0.65 8.15 15.26
CA MET A 51 -0.50 7.57 16.59
C MET A 51 -0.83 6.07 16.57
N ILE A 52 -1.98 5.69 16.00
CA ILE A 52 -2.42 4.30 15.90
C ILE A 52 -1.38 3.46 15.14
N THR A 53 -0.98 3.91 13.94
CA THR A 53 0.00 3.18 13.10
C THR A 53 1.37 3.08 13.75
N THR A 54 1.81 4.08 14.51
CA THR A 54 3.09 4.06 15.23
C THR A 54 3.06 3.05 16.38
N LEU A 55 1.97 3.02 17.16
CA LEU A 55 1.79 2.03 18.22
C LEU A 55 1.75 0.59 17.66
N THR A 56 1.01 0.37 16.57
CA THR A 56 0.99 -0.94 15.89
C THR A 56 2.37 -1.34 15.36
N SER A 57 3.14 -0.38 14.84
CA SER A 57 4.50 -0.63 14.35
C SER A 57 5.45 -1.04 15.47
N PHE A 58 5.34 -0.43 16.66
CA PHE A 58 6.13 -0.86 17.83
C PHE A 58 5.74 -2.26 18.30
N SER A 59 4.45 -2.59 18.32
CA SER A 59 4.00 -3.96 18.61
C SER A 59 4.51 -4.98 17.59
N LEU A 60 4.52 -4.62 16.29
CA LEU A 60 5.06 -5.52 15.27
C LEU A 60 6.58 -5.68 15.38
N ALA A 61 7.30 -4.61 15.73
CA ALA A 61 8.74 -4.65 15.96
C ALA A 61 9.12 -5.56 17.13
N SER A 62 8.35 -5.53 18.22
CA SER A 62 8.57 -6.44 19.36
C SER A 62 8.30 -7.89 18.96
N ILE A 63 7.23 -8.18 18.22
CA ILE A 63 6.92 -9.51 17.69
C ILE A 63 8.07 -10.00 16.79
N ALA A 64 8.53 -9.17 15.84
CA ALA A 64 9.57 -9.54 14.88
C ALA A 64 10.94 -9.78 15.53
N THR A 65 11.23 -9.15 16.67
CA THR A 65 12.49 -9.32 17.40
C THR A 65 12.49 -10.57 18.29
N ASN A 66 11.31 -11.03 18.73
CA ASN A 66 11.18 -12.17 19.65
C ASN A 66 11.25 -13.54 18.94
N THR A 67 10.96 -13.63 17.64
CA THR A 67 10.95 -14.91 16.91
C THR A 67 12.15 -15.08 15.98
N ARG A 68 12.77 -16.28 15.99
CA ARG A 68 13.76 -16.64 14.96
C ARG A 68 13.06 -16.85 13.60
N LEU A 69 13.18 -15.85 12.74
CA LEU A 69 12.66 -15.81 11.38
C LEU A 69 13.27 -16.93 10.51
N GLN A 70 12.49 -17.97 10.23
CA GLN A 70 12.81 -18.96 9.21
C GLN A 70 11.92 -18.72 7.99
N GLY A 71 12.31 -17.76 7.13
CA GLY A 71 11.79 -17.57 5.77
C GLY A 71 10.29 -17.27 5.59
N GLY A 72 9.49 -17.24 6.66
CA GLY A 72 8.05 -16.97 6.59
C GLY A 72 7.71 -15.47 6.57
N GLY A 73 6.56 -15.14 5.96
CA GLY A 73 6.02 -13.77 5.91
C GLY A 73 5.30 -13.34 7.20
N ALA A 74 4.51 -12.26 7.11
CA ALA A 74 3.83 -11.65 8.26
C ALA A 74 2.93 -12.61 9.05
N TYR A 75 2.15 -13.46 8.37
CA TYR A 75 1.30 -14.45 9.04
C TYR A 75 2.11 -15.49 9.85
N TYR A 76 3.25 -15.93 9.32
CA TYR A 76 4.12 -16.89 9.99
C TYR A 76 4.73 -16.29 11.26
N LEU A 77 5.12 -15.01 11.20
CA LEU A 77 5.60 -14.25 12.35
C LEU A 77 4.54 -14.16 13.47
N ILE A 78 3.31 -13.78 13.12
CA ILE A 78 2.24 -13.55 14.10
C ILE A 78 1.79 -14.86 14.74
N SER A 79 1.49 -15.88 13.93
CA SER A 79 1.00 -17.17 14.44
C SER A 79 1.99 -17.89 15.35
N ARG A 80 3.30 -17.69 15.15
CA ARG A 80 4.35 -18.28 16.00
C ARG A 80 4.56 -17.52 17.31
N SER A 81 4.41 -16.19 17.32
CA SER A 81 4.61 -15.38 18.52
C SER A 81 3.37 -15.30 19.40
N LEU A 82 2.16 -15.29 18.82
CA LEU A 82 0.88 -15.09 19.53
C LEU A 82 0.03 -16.36 19.62
N GLY A 83 0.42 -17.45 18.96
CA GLY A 83 -0.35 -18.70 18.90
C GLY A 83 -1.28 -18.79 17.70
N VAL A 84 -1.74 -20.01 17.41
CA VAL A 84 -2.52 -20.33 16.20
C VAL A 84 -3.90 -19.68 16.16
N GLU A 85 -4.54 -19.52 17.32
CA GLU A 85 -5.89 -18.92 17.44
C GLU A 85 -5.86 -17.43 17.06
N PHE A 86 -4.96 -16.66 17.67
CA PHE A 86 -4.77 -15.25 17.36
C PHE A 86 -4.19 -15.04 15.96
N GLY A 87 -3.24 -15.89 15.54
CA GLY A 87 -2.65 -15.84 14.21
C GLY A 87 -3.69 -16.02 13.10
N GLY A 88 -4.57 -17.02 13.24
CA GLY A 88 -5.65 -17.29 12.29
C GLY A 88 -6.64 -16.12 12.17
N ALA A 89 -7.13 -15.62 13.30
CA ALA A 89 -8.09 -14.51 13.32
C ALA A 89 -7.51 -13.23 12.67
N ILE A 90 -6.30 -12.83 13.06
CA ILE A 90 -5.63 -11.65 12.49
C ILE A 90 -5.32 -11.88 11.01
N GLY A 91 -4.89 -13.09 10.63
CA GLY A 91 -4.57 -13.44 9.25
C GLY A 91 -5.76 -13.31 8.29
N VAL A 92 -6.93 -13.81 8.68
CA VAL A 92 -8.15 -13.73 7.86
C VAL A 92 -8.61 -12.28 7.70
N VAL A 93 -8.64 -11.51 8.78
CA VAL A 93 -9.02 -10.08 8.72
C VAL A 93 -8.05 -9.29 7.86
N PHE A 94 -6.74 -9.52 8.01
CA PHE A 94 -5.72 -8.86 7.20
C PHE A 94 -5.83 -9.25 5.72
N TYR A 95 -6.11 -10.51 5.40
CA TYR A 95 -6.33 -10.94 4.01
C TYR A 95 -7.54 -10.22 3.37
N LEU A 96 -8.67 -10.15 4.07
CA LEU A 96 -9.85 -9.43 3.59
C LEU A 96 -9.58 -7.93 3.43
N ALA A 97 -8.88 -7.32 4.38
CA ALA A 97 -8.48 -5.92 4.29
C ALA A 97 -7.61 -5.65 3.04
N GLN A 98 -6.65 -6.52 2.75
CA GLN A 98 -5.82 -6.40 1.54
C GLN A 98 -6.63 -6.60 0.26
N ALA A 99 -7.59 -7.54 0.23
CA ALA A 99 -8.48 -7.73 -0.92
C ALA A 99 -9.33 -6.48 -1.21
N ILE A 100 -9.92 -5.88 -0.18
CA ILE A 100 -10.69 -4.63 -0.31
C ILE A 100 -9.78 -3.46 -0.73
N SER A 101 -8.55 -3.41 -0.20
CA SER A 101 -7.57 -2.39 -0.55
C SER A 101 -7.18 -2.43 -2.04
N VAL A 102 -7.04 -3.62 -2.64
CA VAL A 102 -6.80 -3.75 -4.08
C VAL A 102 -7.95 -3.13 -4.88
N ALA A 103 -9.21 -3.44 -4.53
CA ALA A 103 -10.36 -2.86 -5.20
C ALA A 103 -10.38 -1.32 -5.09
N MET A 104 -10.07 -0.78 -3.90
CA MET A 104 -9.95 0.66 -3.68
C MET A 104 -8.90 1.30 -4.60
N TYR A 105 -7.71 0.69 -4.72
CA TYR A 105 -6.64 1.22 -5.58
C TYR A 105 -7.02 1.18 -7.06
N VAL A 106 -7.71 0.13 -7.53
CA VAL A 106 -8.20 0.04 -8.91
C VAL A 106 -9.22 1.13 -9.22
N ILE A 107 -10.19 1.34 -8.32
CA ILE A 107 -11.22 2.39 -8.48
C ILE A 107 -10.56 3.77 -8.49
N GLY A 108 -9.64 4.03 -7.56
CA GLY A 108 -8.91 5.30 -7.49
C GLY A 108 -8.06 5.60 -8.72
N PHE A 109 -7.41 4.58 -9.28
CA PHE A 109 -6.68 4.72 -10.54
C PHE A 109 -7.62 5.02 -11.71
N THR A 110 -8.77 4.34 -11.77
CA THR A 110 -9.78 4.57 -12.81
C THR A 110 -10.35 5.99 -12.75
N GLU A 111 -10.63 6.51 -11.54
CA GLU A 111 -11.04 7.90 -11.32
C GLU A 111 -10.00 8.91 -11.83
N ALA A 112 -8.71 8.68 -11.52
CA ALA A 112 -7.63 9.53 -12.02
C ALA A 112 -7.48 9.49 -13.56
N LEU A 113 -7.69 8.32 -14.17
CA LEU A 113 -7.68 8.18 -15.63
C LEU A 113 -8.82 8.94 -16.30
N VAL A 114 -10.04 8.79 -15.79
CA VAL A 114 -11.23 9.48 -16.34
C VAL A 114 -11.10 11.00 -16.16
N ALA A 115 -10.54 11.46 -15.04
CA ALA A 115 -10.24 12.88 -14.85
C ALA A 115 -9.23 13.43 -15.88
N THR A 116 -8.32 12.58 -16.37
CA THR A 116 -7.32 12.96 -17.39
C THR A 116 -7.90 12.91 -18.81
N ILE A 117 -8.79 11.94 -19.08
CA ILE A 117 -9.39 11.73 -20.40
C ILE A 117 -10.92 11.62 -20.26
N PRO A 118 -11.66 12.74 -20.34
CA PRO A 118 -13.09 12.77 -20.05
C PRO A 118 -13.97 11.92 -20.96
N SER A 119 -13.49 11.54 -22.16
CA SER A 119 -14.22 10.70 -23.11
C SER A 119 -14.45 9.26 -22.61
N LEU A 120 -13.73 8.84 -21.57
CA LEU A 120 -13.82 7.50 -20.98
C LEU A 120 -14.87 7.37 -19.87
N ASP A 121 -15.53 8.47 -19.48
CA ASP A 121 -16.49 8.49 -18.36
C ASP A 121 -17.66 7.50 -18.54
N ALA A 122 -18.15 7.36 -19.77
CA ALA A 122 -19.25 6.44 -20.10
C ALA A 122 -18.92 4.95 -19.85
N HIS A 123 -17.64 4.59 -19.76
CA HIS A 123 -17.18 3.19 -19.64
C HIS A 123 -16.42 2.93 -18.32
N PHE A 124 -16.73 3.68 -17.25
CA PHE A 124 -16.02 3.59 -15.97
C PHE A 124 -15.91 2.15 -15.42
N VAL A 125 -17.02 1.39 -15.43
CA VAL A 125 -17.06 0.02 -14.88
C VAL A 125 -16.23 -0.95 -15.73
N GLU A 126 -16.28 -0.82 -17.06
CA GLU A 126 -15.50 -1.63 -17.98
C GLU A 126 -14.00 -1.38 -17.80
N LEU A 127 -13.60 -0.12 -17.64
CA LEU A 127 -12.21 0.25 -17.38
C LEU A 127 -11.71 -0.28 -16.05
N ALA A 128 -12.49 -0.13 -14.97
CA ALA A 128 -12.12 -0.64 -13.66
C ALA A 128 -11.94 -2.18 -13.69
N SER A 129 -12.84 -2.90 -14.36
CA SER A 129 -12.73 -4.36 -14.50
C SER A 129 -11.52 -4.76 -15.37
N LEU A 130 -11.22 -4.01 -16.43
CA LEU A 130 -10.04 -4.21 -17.28
C LEU A 130 -8.74 -3.99 -16.49
N VAL A 131 -8.65 -2.92 -15.70
CA VAL A 131 -7.48 -2.63 -14.84
C VAL A 131 -7.31 -3.74 -13.80
N ASN A 132 -8.39 -4.19 -13.17
CA ASN A 132 -8.34 -5.30 -12.22
C ASN A 132 -7.82 -6.60 -12.88
N LEU A 133 -8.31 -6.92 -14.08
CA LEU A 133 -7.87 -8.09 -14.85
C LEU A 133 -6.38 -7.96 -15.24
N ALA A 134 -5.95 -6.78 -15.69
CA ALA A 134 -4.56 -6.51 -16.01
C ALA A 134 -3.64 -6.67 -14.79
N CYS A 135 -4.03 -6.14 -13.63
CA CYS A 135 -3.31 -6.33 -12.38
C CYS A 135 -3.23 -7.81 -11.99
N PHE A 136 -4.33 -8.56 -12.14
CA PHE A 136 -4.36 -9.99 -11.87
C PHE A 136 -3.39 -10.77 -12.77
N LEU A 137 -3.37 -10.47 -14.07
CA LEU A 137 -2.45 -11.09 -15.03
C LEU A 137 -0.98 -10.73 -14.72
N CYS A 138 -0.69 -9.48 -14.38
CA CYS A 138 0.66 -9.04 -13.99
C CYS A 138 1.18 -9.81 -12.77
N VAL A 139 0.33 -10.03 -11.76
CA VAL A 139 0.69 -10.83 -10.58
C VAL A 139 0.85 -12.31 -10.94
N TYR A 140 0.01 -12.84 -11.83
CA TYR A 140 0.07 -14.23 -12.28
C TYR A 140 1.37 -14.57 -13.02
N ILE A 141 1.89 -13.66 -13.86
CA ILE A 141 3.14 -13.85 -14.62
C ILE A 141 4.37 -13.91 -13.69
N GLY A 142 4.34 -13.21 -12.55
CA GLY A 142 5.31 -13.42 -11.47
C GLY A 142 5.75 -12.16 -10.73
N ALA A 143 5.68 -12.22 -9.40
CA ALA A 143 6.03 -11.13 -8.49
C ALA A 143 7.52 -10.72 -8.50
N GLY A 144 8.41 -11.53 -9.09
CA GLY A 144 9.85 -11.26 -9.11
C GLY A 144 10.24 -10.04 -9.95
N TRP A 145 9.50 -9.75 -11.02
CA TRP A 145 9.73 -8.55 -11.84
C TRP A 145 9.18 -7.29 -11.17
N THR A 146 8.08 -7.41 -10.41
CA THR A 146 7.44 -6.29 -9.69
C THR A 146 8.41 -5.54 -8.78
N ILE A 147 9.33 -6.25 -8.11
CA ILE A 147 10.32 -5.61 -7.22
C ILE A 147 11.26 -4.67 -7.99
N LYS A 148 11.61 -5.00 -9.24
CA LYS A 148 12.44 -4.11 -10.07
C LYS A 148 11.65 -2.90 -10.53
N VAL A 149 10.39 -3.10 -10.93
CA VAL A 149 9.47 -2.03 -11.35
C VAL A 149 9.18 -1.07 -10.19
N GLN A 150 9.18 -1.57 -8.95
CA GLN A 150 8.91 -0.80 -7.75
C GLN A 150 9.83 0.41 -7.57
N TYR A 151 11.10 0.30 -7.95
CA TYR A 151 12.02 1.45 -7.91
C TYR A 151 11.65 2.53 -8.93
N GLY A 152 11.14 2.13 -10.09
CA GLY A 152 10.60 3.06 -11.08
C GLY A 152 9.36 3.79 -10.56
N ILE A 153 8.44 3.06 -9.91
CA ILE A 153 7.24 3.65 -9.30
C ILE A 153 7.64 4.65 -8.19
N LEU A 154 8.63 4.30 -7.35
CA LEU A 154 9.14 5.22 -6.33
C LEU A 154 9.69 6.52 -6.95
N ALA A 155 10.43 6.42 -8.05
CA ALA A 155 10.99 7.58 -8.74
C ALA A 155 9.89 8.50 -9.28
N VAL A 156 8.86 7.94 -9.92
CA VAL A 156 7.70 8.70 -10.41
C VAL A 156 6.93 9.35 -9.26
N LEU A 157 6.74 8.63 -8.16
CA LEU A 157 6.07 9.16 -6.97
C LEU A 157 6.88 10.31 -6.35
N GLY A 158 8.20 10.16 -6.25
CA GLY A 158 9.10 11.22 -5.80
C GLY A 158 9.03 12.46 -6.70
N ALA A 159 9.05 12.27 -8.01
CA ALA A 159 8.89 13.36 -8.97
C ALA A 159 7.53 14.07 -8.84
N SER A 160 6.45 13.30 -8.64
CA SER A 160 5.11 13.84 -8.38
C SER A 160 5.06 14.70 -7.12
N LEU A 161 5.68 14.24 -6.02
CA LEU A 161 5.78 15.04 -4.79
C LEU A 161 6.57 16.33 -5.00
N VAL A 162 7.71 16.27 -5.69
CA VAL A 162 8.50 17.48 -6.02
C VAL A 162 7.68 18.44 -6.87
N SER A 163 6.97 17.95 -7.89
CA SER A 163 6.08 18.77 -8.72
C SER A 163 4.96 19.40 -7.91
N PHE A 164 4.39 18.68 -6.94
CA PHE A 164 3.34 19.19 -6.06
C PHE A 164 3.86 20.32 -5.17
N TYR A 165 5.06 20.18 -4.58
CA TYR A 165 5.65 21.23 -3.74
C TYR A 165 6.21 22.42 -4.53
N ALA A 166 6.67 22.20 -5.76
CA ALA A 166 7.16 23.29 -6.63
C ALA A 166 6.04 24.05 -7.35
N GLY A 167 4.88 23.41 -7.53
CA GLY A 167 3.68 24.00 -8.15
C GLY A 167 2.68 24.61 -7.16
N ALA A 168 2.91 24.47 -5.85
CA ALA A 168 2.19 25.16 -4.77
C ALA A 168 2.93 26.45 -4.39
#